data_AF-A0A2V7IQ39-F1
#
_entry.id   AF-A0A2V7IQ39-F1
#
_cell.length_a   1.000
_cell.length_b   1.000
_cell.length_c   1.000
_cell.angle_alpha   90.00
_cell.angle_beta   90.00
_cell.angle_gamma   90.00
#
_symmetry.space_group_name_H-M   'P 1'
#
loop_
_entity.id
_entity.type
_entity.pdbx_description
1 polymer ?
#
loop_
_entity_poly.entity_id
_entity_poly.type
_entity_poly.pdbx_seq_one_letter_code
_entity_poly.pdbx_strand_id
1 'polypeptide(L)'
;MPDSLTRREFAEQLALVAAAPFVTEGLGTWGAGLGMALPSPEPQAPNPEPSALAKALAEGIRLRYGDRLTADDLKTITQSIENRLQGLERLYRVSLANGDEPDFVFSVYRGE
;
A
#
# COMPACT_ATOMS: atom_id res chain seq x y z
N MET A 1 10.25 -20.09 -31.36
CA MET A 1 10.33 -18.89 -30.50
C MET A 1 8.90 -18.49 -30.23
N PRO A 2 8.35 -18.66 -29.02
CA PRO A 2 6.97 -18.27 -28.77
C PRO A 2 6.86 -16.75 -28.86
N ASP A 3 5.93 -16.25 -29.67
CA ASP A 3 5.65 -14.83 -29.85
C ASP A 3 5.35 -14.19 -28.48
N SER A 4 6.06 -13.11 -28.15
CA SER A 4 5.83 -12.36 -26.93
C SER A 4 4.52 -11.59 -27.05
N LEU A 5 3.51 -12.01 -26.27
CA LEU A 5 2.22 -11.33 -26.16
C LEU A 5 2.43 -9.84 -25.87
N THR A 6 1.90 -8.99 -26.75
CA THR A 6 1.89 -7.55 -26.53
C THR A 6 0.94 -7.20 -25.39
N ARG A 7 1.18 -6.07 -24.71
CA ARG A 7 0.29 -5.58 -23.63
C ARG A 7 -1.17 -5.44 -24.08
N ARG A 8 -1.37 -5.15 -25.37
CA ARG A 8 -2.69 -5.04 -25.99
C ARG A 8 -3.37 -6.41 -26.11
N GLU A 9 -2.68 -7.42 -26.63
CA GLU A 9 -3.22 -8.78 -26.77
C GLU A 9 -3.54 -9.40 -25.40
N PHE A 10 -2.71 -9.13 -24.39
CA PHE A 10 -2.99 -9.52 -23.02
C PHE A 10 -4.29 -8.85 -22.50
N ALA A 11 -4.47 -7.55 -22.73
CA ALA A 11 -5.69 -6.84 -22.32
C ALA A 11 -6.94 -7.35 -23.04
N GLU A 12 -6.82 -7.67 -24.34
CA GLU A 12 -7.90 -8.25 -25.15
C GLU A 12 -8.29 -9.65 -24.63
N GLN A 13 -7.32 -10.50 -24.30
CA GLN A 13 -7.58 -11.82 -23.72
C GLN A 13 -8.19 -11.71 -22.32
N LEU A 14 -7.72 -10.77 -21.49
CA LEU A 14 -8.27 -10.53 -20.16
C LEU A 14 -9.73 -10.05 -20.22
N ALA A 15 -10.05 -9.17 -21.18
CA ALA A 15 -11.40 -8.67 -21.41
C ALA A 15 -12.36 -9.78 -21.88
N LEU A 16 -11.90 -10.68 -22.76
CA LEU A 16 -12.71 -11.78 -23.29
C LEU A 16 -13.06 -12.80 -22.20
N VAL A 17 -12.14 -13.07 -21.27
CA VAL A 17 -12.39 -13.96 -20.11
C VAL A 17 -13.34 -13.31 -19.09
N ALA A 18 -13.26 -12.00 -18.89
CA ALA A 18 -14.12 -11.27 -17.95
C ALA A 18 -15.60 -11.17 -18.40
N ALA A 19 -15.89 -11.38 -19.69
CA ALA A 19 -17.25 -11.31 -20.24
C ALA A 19 -18.06 -12.62 -20.10
N ALA A 20 -17.44 -13.71 -19.65
CA ALA A 20 -18.06 -15.05 -19.60
C ALA A 20 -19.25 -15.22 -18.63
N PRO A 21 -19.35 -14.54 -17.46
CA PRO A 21 -20.49 -14.78 -16.56
C PRO A 21 -21.74 -13.96 -16.91
N PHE A 22 -21.71 -13.11 -17.95
CA PHE A 22 -22.80 -12.16 -18.22
C PHE A 22 -23.70 -12.51 -19.41
N VAL A 23 -23.51 -13.65 -20.08
CA VAL A 23 -24.31 -14.02 -21.27
C VAL A 23 -25.38 -15.08 -20.98
N THR A 24 -25.34 -15.77 -19.83
CA THR A 24 -26.31 -16.83 -19.51
C THR A 24 -27.50 -16.41 -18.64
N GLU A 25 -27.57 -15.15 -18.18
CA GLU A 25 -28.68 -14.67 -17.36
C GLU A 25 -29.44 -13.57 -18.10
N GLY A 26 -30.65 -13.90 -18.56
CA GLY A 26 -31.49 -13.04 -19.37
C GLY A 26 -31.99 -11.78 -18.66
N LEU A 27 -32.27 -10.76 -19.49
CA LEU A 27 -33.16 -9.62 -19.26
C LEU A 27 -33.32 -9.12 -17.81
N GLY A 28 -32.52 -8.13 -17.44
CA GLY A 28 -32.75 -7.38 -16.21
C GLY A 28 -31.95 -6.08 -16.16
N THR A 29 -32.58 -5.00 -16.58
CA THR A 29 -32.30 -3.61 -16.16
C THR A 29 -30.91 -3.03 -16.46
N TRP A 30 -30.85 -2.26 -17.54
CA TRP A 30 -29.92 -1.14 -17.66
C TRP A 30 -30.27 -0.12 -16.58
N GLY A 31 -29.44 0.02 -15.54
CA GLY A 31 -29.71 1.02 -14.51
C GLY A 31 -28.96 0.87 -13.18
N ALA A 32 -27.65 0.61 -13.18
CA ALA A 32 -26.78 0.94 -12.04
C ALA A 32 -25.33 0.94 -12.50
N GLY A 33 -24.57 1.94 -12.04
CA GLY A 33 -23.24 2.27 -12.52
C GLY A 33 -22.20 1.15 -12.39
N LEU A 34 -21.09 1.38 -13.09
CA LEU A 34 -19.83 0.65 -13.04
C LEU A 34 -19.50 0.17 -11.61
N GLY A 35 -19.95 -1.04 -11.29
CA GLY A 35 -19.59 -1.77 -10.08
C GLY A 35 -18.19 -2.33 -10.24
N MET A 36 -17.18 -1.45 -10.26
CA MET A 36 -15.85 -1.87 -9.83
C MET A 36 -16.01 -2.36 -8.40
N ALA A 37 -15.97 -3.68 -8.20
CA ALA A 37 -15.81 -4.25 -6.88
C ALA A 37 -14.48 -3.73 -6.33
N LEU A 38 -14.54 -2.62 -5.59
CA LEU A 38 -13.47 -2.22 -4.69
C LEU A 38 -13.18 -3.43 -3.82
N PRO A 39 -11.91 -3.85 -3.64
CA PRO A 39 -11.61 -4.89 -2.67
C PRO A 39 -12.18 -4.44 -1.33
N SER A 40 -13.16 -5.19 -0.82
CA SER A 40 -13.70 -4.96 0.51
C SER A 40 -12.53 -4.98 1.50
N PRO A 41 -12.33 -3.94 2.33
CA PRO A 41 -11.34 -4.02 3.38
C PRO A 41 -11.70 -5.21 4.26
N GLU A 42 -10.80 -6.21 4.34
CA GLU A 42 -10.94 -7.29 5.30
C GLU A 42 -11.13 -6.69 6.70
N PRO A 43 -11.98 -7.29 7.56
CA PRO A 43 -12.12 -6.86 8.94
C PRO A 43 -10.75 -6.88 9.62
N GLN A 44 -10.20 -5.70 9.90
CA GLN A 44 -8.99 -5.59 10.69
C GLN A 44 -9.28 -6.19 12.06
N ALA A 45 -8.58 -7.27 12.40
CA ALA A 45 -8.54 -7.80 13.75
C ALA A 45 -8.24 -6.65 14.74
N PRO A 46 -8.75 -6.71 15.99
CA PRO A 46 -8.53 -5.66 16.98
C PRO A 46 -7.04 -5.34 17.04
N ASN A 47 -6.73 -4.07 16.81
CA ASN A 47 -5.36 -3.62 16.67
C ASN A 47 -4.63 -3.90 17.99
N PRO A 48 -3.62 -4.79 18.00
CA PRO A 48 -2.91 -5.11 19.24
C PRO A 48 -2.30 -3.84 19.82
N GLU A 49 -2.16 -3.81 21.14
CA GLU A 49 -1.55 -2.68 21.83
C GLU A 49 -0.17 -2.36 21.23
N PRO A 50 0.17 -1.07 20.99
CA PRO A 50 1.46 -0.71 20.42
C PRO A 50 2.63 -1.24 21.24
N SER A 51 3.68 -1.70 20.56
CA SER A 51 4.89 -2.23 21.18
C SER A 51 5.59 -1.20 22.07
N ALA A 52 6.42 -1.68 23.01
CA ALA A 52 7.25 -0.80 23.85
C ALA A 52 8.17 0.11 23.02
N LEU A 53 8.69 -0.40 21.89
CA LEU A 53 9.50 0.37 20.95
C LEU A 53 8.68 1.49 20.29
N ALA A 54 7.47 1.19 19.82
CA ALA A 54 6.59 2.21 19.23
C ALA A 54 6.27 3.33 20.23
N LYS A 55 5.98 2.98 21.48
CA LYS A 55 5.75 3.94 22.57
C LYS A 55 6.98 4.81 22.84
N ALA A 56 8.17 4.21 22.93
CA ALA A 56 9.42 4.96 23.15
C ALA A 56 9.71 5.97 22.02
N LEU A 57 9.46 5.59 20.76
CA LEU A 57 9.61 6.49 19.62
C LEU A 57 8.56 7.62 19.64
N ALA A 58 7.32 7.30 20.01
CA ALA A 58 6.27 8.30 20.19
C ALA A 58 6.59 9.30 21.31
N GLU A 59 7.25 8.87 22.39
CA GLU A 59 7.74 9.77 23.44
C GLU A 59 8.75 10.80 22.91
N GLY A 60 9.64 10.41 21.99
CA GLY A 60 10.53 11.36 21.31
C GLY A 60 9.77 12.43 20.52
N ILE A 61 8.66 12.06 19.88
CA ILE A 61 7.78 13.00 19.17
C ILE A 61 7.06 13.90 20.17
N ARG A 62 6.54 13.35 21.27
CA ARG A 62 5.89 14.10 22.35
C ARG A 62 6.84 15.14 22.95
N LEU A 63 8.09 14.79 23.20
CA LEU A 63 9.08 15.71 23.77
C LEU A 63 9.41 16.87 22.82
N ARG A 64 9.40 16.63 21.50
CA ARG A 64 9.76 17.66 20.51
C ARG A 64 8.56 18.53 20.08
N TYR A 65 7.36 17.96 20.05
CA TYR A 65 6.19 18.58 19.43
C TYR A 65 4.93 18.54 20.32
N GLY A 66 5.05 18.18 21.60
CA GLY A 66 3.92 17.96 22.51
C GLY A 66 2.94 19.13 22.59
N ASP A 67 3.45 20.37 22.57
CA ASP A 67 2.61 21.58 22.60
C ASP A 67 1.72 21.76 21.35
N ARG A 68 1.98 20.99 20.29
CA ARG A 68 1.25 21.03 19.01
C ARG A 68 0.38 19.81 18.77
N LEU A 69 0.39 18.83 19.66
CA LEU A 69 -0.24 17.53 19.46
C LEU A 69 -1.24 17.27 20.58
N THR A 70 -2.45 16.85 20.19
CA THR A 70 -3.42 16.33 21.15
C THR A 70 -3.06 14.91 21.58
N ALA A 71 -3.69 14.42 22.65
CA ALA A 71 -3.50 13.03 23.08
C ALA A 71 -3.96 12.03 22.01
N ASP A 72 -5.03 12.35 21.26
CA ASP A 72 -5.54 11.51 20.18
C ASP A 72 -4.60 11.49 18.97
N ASP A 73 -3.97 12.63 18.65
CA ASP A 73 -2.91 12.69 17.64
C ASP A 73 -1.74 11.80 18.06
N LEU A 74 -1.33 11.88 19.32
CA LEU A 74 -0.23 11.07 19.83
C LEU A 74 -0.54 9.57 19.77
N LYS A 75 -1.77 9.18 20.10
CA LYS A 75 -2.25 7.80 19.96
C LYS A 75 -2.22 7.34 18.51
N THR A 76 -2.70 8.17 17.59
CA THR A 76 -2.70 7.89 16.15
C THR A 76 -1.28 7.75 15.60
N ILE A 77 -0.37 8.63 16.01
CA ILE A 77 1.05 8.60 15.65
C ILE A 77 1.69 7.31 16.18
N THR A 78 1.44 6.96 17.45
CA THR A 78 1.98 5.73 18.06
C THR A 78 1.54 4.49 17.27
N GLN A 79 0.27 4.43 16.88
CA GLN A 79 -0.23 3.34 16.06
C GLN A 79 0.38 3.33 14.65
N SER A 80 0.60 4.50 14.04
CA SER A 80 1.28 4.59 12.74
C SER A 80 2.71 4.08 12.82
N ILE A 81 3.43 4.37 13.91
CA ILE A 81 4.79 3.87 14.14
C ILE A 81 4.78 2.35 14.25
N GLU A 82 3.87 1.78 15.04
CA GLU A 82 3.72 0.32 15.16
C GLU A 82 3.51 -0.35 13.78
N ASN A 83 2.56 0.16 13.00
CA ASN A 83 2.27 -0.38 11.67
C ASN A 83 3.50 -0.30 10.74
N ARG A 84 4.31 0.77 10.85
CA ARG A 84 5.55 0.94 10.09
C ARG A 84 6.64 -0.04 10.55
N LEU A 85 6.80 -0.26 11.85
CA LEU A 85 7.76 -1.22 12.40
C LEU A 85 7.46 -2.64 11.88
N GLN A 86 6.19 -3.05 11.90
CA GLN A 86 5.75 -4.34 11.33
C GLN A 86 5.96 -4.42 9.81
N GLY A 87 5.88 -3.29 9.10
CA GLY A 87 6.23 -3.19 7.68
C GLY A 87 7.73 -3.32 7.44
N LEU A 88 8.56 -2.70 8.27
CA LEU A 88 10.02 -2.73 8.19
C LEU A 88 10.58 -4.15 8.40
N GLU A 89 10.01 -4.92 9.34
CA GLU A 89 10.40 -6.32 9.52
C GLU A 89 10.23 -7.16 8.26
N ARG A 90 9.21 -6.86 7.44
CA ARG A 90 9.00 -7.52 6.14
C ARG A 90 10.03 -7.06 5.11
N LEU A 91 10.35 -5.76 5.09
CA LEU A 91 11.36 -5.20 4.19
C LEU A 91 12.76 -5.74 4.48
N TYR A 92 13.13 -5.89 5.76
CA TYR A 92 14.44 -6.44 6.14
C TYR A 92 14.66 -7.90 5.73
N ARG A 93 13.60 -8.65 5.43
CA ARG A 93 13.72 -10.03 4.92
C ARG A 93 14.06 -10.09 3.44
N VAL A 94 13.91 -8.98 2.72
CA VAL A 94 14.26 -8.91 1.30
C VAL A 94 15.77 -8.74 1.19
N SER A 95 16.44 -9.78 0.68
CA SER A 95 17.88 -9.71 0.40
C SER A 95 18.12 -8.75 -0.77
N LEU A 96 18.90 -7.70 -0.56
CA LEU A 96 19.33 -6.81 -1.62
C LEU A 96 20.58 -7.41 -2.27
N ALA A 97 20.53 -7.63 -3.58
CA ALA A 97 21.68 -8.13 -4.35
C ALA A 97 22.77 -7.06 -4.57
N ASN A 98 22.48 -5.79 -4.24
CA ASN A 98 23.31 -4.65 -4.60
C ASN A 98 23.97 -4.04 -3.35
N GLY A 99 25.30 -4.15 -3.31
CA GLY A 99 26.12 -3.22 -2.55
C GLY A 99 26.05 -1.82 -3.18
N ASP A 100 25.78 -0.84 -2.33
CA ASP A 100 26.30 0.53 -2.35
C ASP A 100 25.75 1.66 -3.21
N GLU A 101 24.64 1.53 -3.95
CA GLU A 101 24.01 2.73 -4.54
C GLU A 101 22.52 2.91 -4.17
N PRO A 102 22.14 4.07 -3.59
CA PRO A 102 20.74 4.39 -3.36
C PRO A 102 20.01 4.52 -4.71
N ASP A 103 18.70 4.26 -4.72
CA ASP A 103 17.83 4.40 -5.91
C ASP A 103 17.99 5.79 -6.57
N PHE A 104 18.32 6.80 -5.76
CA PHE A 104 18.70 8.12 -6.23
C PHE A 104 19.86 8.69 -5.42
N VAL A 105 20.90 9.17 -6.11
CA VAL A 105 21.95 10.02 -5.54
C VAL A 105 21.61 11.47 -5.82
N PHE A 106 21.53 12.30 -4.78
CA PHE A 106 21.35 13.73 -4.94
C PHE A 106 22.56 14.35 -5.67
N SER A 107 22.31 15.08 -6.74
CA SER A 107 23.30 15.93 -7.40
C SER A 107 22.82 17.38 -7.44
N VAL A 108 23.71 18.31 -7.10
CA VAL A 108 23.41 19.74 -7.21
C VAL A 108 23.45 20.11 -8.69
N TYR A 109 22.38 20.68 -9.22
CA TYR A 109 22.37 21.26 -10.57
C TYR A 109 23.39 22.40 -10.65
N ARG A 110 24.41 22.24 -11.48
CA ARG A 110 25.36 23.29 -11.88
C ARG A 110 25.21 23.42 -13.39
N GLY A 111 24.55 24.48 -13.86
CA GLY A 111 24.21 24.65 -15.28
C GLY A 111 25.43 24.99 -16.14
N GLU A 112 26.25 23.99 -16.45
CA GLU A 112 27.27 24.03 -17.51
C GLU A 112 26.62 23.81 -18.89
#